data_AF-A0A7X3RG58-F1
#
_entry.id   AF-A0A7X3RG58-F1
#
_cell.length_a   1.000
_cell.length_b   1.000
_cell.length_c   1.000
_cell.angle_alpha   90.00
_cell.angle_beta   90.00
_cell.angle_gamma   90.00
#
_symmetry.space_group_name_H-M   'P 1'
#
loop_
_entity.id
_entity.type
_entity.pdbx_description
1 polymer ?
#
loop_
_entity_poly.entity_id
_entity_poly.type
_entity_poly.pdbx_seq_one_letter_code
_entity_poly.pdbx_strand_id
1 'polypeptide(L)'
;MKFCSMRFLSFSDLHLDAPFAQGGRDLADLRRAELRRTLRRITGLAAELGVDALLCAGDLYEHDRFTPDTVTLLEREFEAIAPIPVLISPGNHDWYGSKSLYSAAAWGANVHVFTSREWTAWNGLDGVRIWGFAH
;
A
#
# COMPACT_ATOMS: atom_id res chain seq x y z
N MET A 1 26.67 -13.34 -19.89
CA MET A 1 26.16 -13.08 -18.53
C MET A 1 24.86 -12.30 -18.67
N LYS A 2 23.72 -12.84 -18.24
CA LYS A 2 22.50 -12.03 -18.06
C LYS A 2 22.71 -11.21 -16.79
N PHE A 3 22.66 -9.89 -16.88
CA PHE A 3 22.49 -9.06 -15.68
C PHE A 3 21.14 -9.42 -15.07
N CYS A 4 21.11 -9.79 -13.79
CA CYS A 4 19.87 -9.93 -13.05
C CYS A 4 19.41 -8.49 -12.73
N SER A 5 18.50 -7.93 -13.52
CA SER A 5 17.96 -6.60 -13.28
C SER A 5 16.83 -6.71 -12.24
N MET A 6 16.96 -6.00 -11.14
CA MET A 6 15.90 -5.88 -10.14
C MET A 6 15.03 -4.66 -10.43
N ARG A 7 13.72 -4.79 -10.25
CA ARG A 7 12.72 -3.76 -10.55
C ARG A 7 11.77 -3.60 -9.37
N PHE A 8 11.60 -2.36 -8.96
CA PHE A 8 10.67 -1.97 -7.91
C PHE A 8 9.65 -1.00 -8.49
N LEU A 9 8.39 -1.13 -8.08
CA LEU A 9 7.39 -0.07 -8.25
C LEU A 9 7.15 0.54 -6.88
N SER A 10 7.34 1.85 -6.76
CA SER A 10 7.06 2.58 -5.52
C SER A 10 5.96 3.61 -5.75
N PHE A 11 5.07 3.74 -4.77
CA PHE A 11 4.05 4.78 -4.71
C PHE A 11 3.87 5.23 -3.24
N SER A 12 3.29 6.41 -3.06
CA SER A 12 2.96 7.00 -1.76
C SER A 12 1.78 7.98 -1.94
N ASP A 13 1.26 8.52 -0.83
CA ASP A 13 0.31 9.64 -0.84
C ASP A 13 -0.97 9.35 -1.66
N LEU A 14 -1.49 8.14 -1.55
CA LEU A 14 -2.72 7.76 -2.25
C LEU A 14 -3.97 8.33 -1.54
N HIS A 15 -3.92 8.45 -0.21
CA HIS A 15 -5.00 9.00 0.62
C HIS A 15 -6.39 8.43 0.29
N LEU A 16 -6.51 7.09 0.23
CA LEU A 16 -7.82 6.44 0.14
C LEU A 16 -8.76 6.97 1.23
N ASP A 17 -10.04 7.15 0.87
CA ASP A 17 -11.08 7.73 1.72
C ASP A 17 -10.89 9.22 2.07
N ALA A 18 -10.05 9.92 1.32
CA ALA A 18 -9.97 11.38 1.35
C ALA A 18 -11.36 12.04 1.23
N PRO A 19 -11.62 13.11 2.01
CA PRO A 19 -12.96 13.68 2.13
C PRO A 19 -13.44 14.44 0.90
N PHE A 20 -12.52 15.09 0.16
CA PHE A 20 -12.82 15.97 -0.99
C PHE A 20 -13.94 17.00 -0.74
N ALA A 21 -13.94 17.62 0.45
CA ALA A 21 -15.05 18.45 0.96
C ALA A 21 -15.38 19.69 0.11
N GLN A 22 -14.44 20.19 -0.69
CA GLN A 22 -14.57 21.44 -1.46
C GLN A 22 -15.41 21.28 -2.75
N GLY A 23 -15.74 20.06 -3.16
CA GLY A 23 -16.32 19.75 -4.47
C GLY A 23 -17.81 19.41 -4.51
N GLY A 24 -18.49 19.33 -3.36
CA GLY A 24 -19.81 18.72 -3.25
C GLY A 24 -19.76 17.19 -3.30
N ARG A 25 -20.89 16.53 -2.98
CA ARG A 25 -20.93 15.06 -2.79
C ARG A 25 -20.55 14.27 -4.05
N ASP A 26 -21.15 14.59 -5.19
CA ASP A 26 -20.94 13.83 -6.43
C ASP A 26 -19.48 13.87 -6.89
N LEU A 27 -18.82 15.03 -6.80
CA LEU A 27 -17.40 15.15 -7.12
C LEU A 27 -16.53 14.40 -6.09
N ALA A 28 -16.89 14.45 -4.81
CA ALA A 28 -16.17 13.71 -3.78
C ALA A 28 -16.25 12.20 -3.97
N ASP A 29 -17.44 11.69 -4.32
CA ASP A 29 -17.66 10.26 -4.64
C ASP A 29 -16.88 9.85 -5.89
N LEU A 30 -16.91 10.67 -6.95
CA LEU A 30 -16.11 10.45 -8.14
C LEU A 30 -14.62 10.37 -7.80
N ARG A 31 -14.10 11.33 -7.02
CA ARG A 31 -12.66 11.36 -6.67
C ARG A 31 -12.25 10.16 -5.80
N ARG A 32 -13.08 9.73 -4.85
CA ARG A 32 -12.83 8.50 -4.10
C ARG A 32 -12.81 7.26 -5.00
N ALA A 33 -13.74 7.17 -5.95
CA ALA A 33 -13.76 6.08 -6.93
C ALA A 33 -12.49 6.07 -7.80
N GLU A 34 -12.00 7.25 -8.18
CA GLU A 34 -10.75 7.41 -8.91
C GLU A 34 -9.53 6.95 -8.12
N LEU A 35 -9.41 7.27 -6.82
CA LEU A 35 -8.32 6.75 -5.99
C LEU A 35 -8.34 5.21 -5.90
N ARG A 36 -9.52 4.60 -5.75
CA ARG A 36 -9.66 3.14 -5.77
C ARG A 36 -9.29 2.54 -7.13
N ARG A 37 -9.56 3.23 -8.23
CA ARG A 37 -9.12 2.84 -9.58
C ARG A 37 -7.61 2.97 -9.75
N THR A 38 -7.01 4.01 -9.18
CA THR A 38 -5.56 4.21 -9.16
C THR A 38 -4.85 3.08 -8.44
N LEU A 39 -5.34 2.65 -7.26
CA LEU A 39 -4.80 1.48 -6.56
C LEU A 39 -4.76 0.23 -7.47
N ARG A 40 -5.90 -0.09 -8.12
CA ARG A 40 -6.02 -1.22 -9.06
C ARG A 40 -5.06 -1.10 -10.23
N ARG A 41 -4.84 0.11 -10.73
CA ARG A 41 -3.89 0.36 -11.82
C ARG A 41 -2.45 0.15 -11.36
N ILE A 42 -2.11 0.56 -10.13
CA ILE A 42 -0.79 0.37 -9.52
C ILE A 42 -0.48 -1.12 -9.36
N THR A 43 -1.39 -1.88 -8.74
CA THR A 43 -1.21 -3.34 -8.55
C THR A 43 -1.18 -4.07 -9.88
N GLY A 44 -2.08 -3.74 -10.80
CA GLY A 44 -2.08 -4.29 -12.16
C GLY A 44 -0.78 -3.99 -12.92
N LEU A 45 -0.23 -2.77 -12.79
CA LEU A 45 1.03 -2.39 -13.42
C LEU A 45 2.23 -3.13 -12.80
N ALA A 46 2.24 -3.33 -11.48
CA ALA A 46 3.27 -4.12 -10.80
C ALA A 46 3.31 -5.56 -11.34
N ALA A 47 2.15 -6.18 -11.50
CA ALA A 47 2.01 -7.51 -12.08
C ALA A 47 2.38 -7.55 -13.57
N GLU A 48 1.88 -6.60 -14.37
CA GLU A 48 2.15 -6.47 -15.81
C GLU A 48 3.66 -6.34 -16.08
N LEU A 49 4.33 -5.50 -15.30
CA LEU A 49 5.76 -5.31 -15.43
C LEU A 49 6.54 -6.51 -14.86
N GLY A 50 5.99 -7.27 -13.91
CA GLY A 50 6.70 -8.35 -13.22
C GLY A 50 7.81 -7.79 -12.32
N VAL A 51 7.44 -6.85 -11.45
CA VAL A 51 8.37 -6.24 -10.48
C VAL A 51 8.74 -7.22 -9.37
N ASP A 52 9.91 -7.04 -8.78
CA ASP A 52 10.41 -7.86 -7.67
C ASP A 52 9.79 -7.44 -6.33
N ALA A 53 9.34 -6.19 -6.18
CA ALA A 53 8.46 -5.76 -5.08
C ALA A 53 7.63 -4.52 -5.44
N LEU A 54 6.47 -4.40 -4.81
CA LEU A 54 5.67 -3.18 -4.73
C LEU A 54 5.92 -2.50 -3.38
N LEU A 55 6.28 -1.21 -3.41
CA LEU A 55 6.60 -0.42 -2.23
C LEU A 55 5.54 0.67 -2.03
N CYS A 56 4.83 0.65 -0.90
CA CYS A 56 3.91 1.70 -0.46
C CYS A 56 4.59 2.52 0.63
N ALA A 57 5.07 3.72 0.30
CA ALA A 57 5.97 4.51 1.13
C ALA A 57 5.25 5.57 2.00
N GLY A 58 4.02 5.27 2.45
CA GLY A 58 3.25 6.12 3.37
C GLY A 58 1.97 6.68 2.77
N ASP A 59 1.10 7.15 3.67
CA ASP A 59 -0.13 7.88 3.39
C ASP A 59 -1.04 7.16 2.37
N LEU A 60 -1.24 5.86 2.60
CA LEU A 60 -2.08 4.99 1.77
C LEU A 60 -3.56 5.34 1.88
N TYR A 61 -4.01 5.71 3.08
CA TYR A 61 -5.41 5.96 3.41
C TYR A 61 -5.56 7.05 4.49
N GLU A 62 -6.77 7.57 4.69
CA GLU A 62 -7.06 8.49 5.79
C GLU A 62 -7.49 7.73 7.06
N HIS A 63 -6.67 7.78 8.12
CA HIS A 63 -6.90 7.01 9.35
C HIS A 63 -8.27 7.23 9.98
N ASP A 64 -8.76 8.47 9.98
CA ASP A 64 -10.01 8.82 10.66
C ASP A 64 -11.27 8.48 9.83
N ARG A 65 -11.10 7.96 8.60
CA ARG A 65 -12.20 7.84 7.63
C ARG A 65 -12.29 6.49 6.94
N PHE A 66 -11.33 5.59 7.15
CA PHE A 66 -11.35 4.31 6.45
C PHE A 66 -12.61 3.50 6.75
N THR A 67 -13.06 2.76 5.76
CA THR A 67 -14.23 1.90 5.86
C THR A 67 -13.81 0.42 5.80
N PRO A 68 -14.66 -0.51 6.28
CA PRO A 68 -14.44 -1.94 6.05
C PRO A 68 -14.23 -2.28 4.55
N ASP A 69 -14.92 -1.57 3.65
CA ASP A 69 -14.75 -1.74 2.20
C ASP A 69 -13.33 -1.36 1.73
N THR A 70 -12.64 -0.44 2.41
CA THR A 70 -11.24 -0.11 2.13
C THR A 70 -10.30 -1.20 2.61
N VAL A 71 -10.58 -1.79 3.78
CA VAL A 71 -9.84 -2.95 4.30
C VAL A 71 -9.90 -4.08 3.28
N THR A 72 -11.12 -4.50 2.90
CA THR A 72 -11.33 -5.58 1.93
C THR A 72 -10.80 -5.27 0.54
N LEU A 73 -10.84 -4.00 0.10
CA LEU A 73 -10.21 -3.60 -1.15
C LEU A 73 -8.69 -3.83 -1.09
N LEU A 74 -8.02 -3.37 -0.04
CA LEU A 74 -6.57 -3.48 0.07
C LEU A 74 -6.11 -4.93 0.21
N GLU A 75 -6.80 -5.73 1.03
CA GLU A 75 -6.56 -7.19 1.13
C GLU A 75 -6.60 -7.84 -0.26
N ARG A 76 -7.70 -7.63 -0.99
CA ARG A 76 -7.91 -8.22 -2.31
C ARG A 76 -6.86 -7.77 -3.33
N GLU A 77 -6.61 -6.47 -3.45
CA GLU A 77 -5.73 -5.94 -4.49
C GLU A 77 -4.27 -6.30 -4.25
N PHE A 78 -3.83 -6.38 -3.00
CA PHE A 78 -2.46 -6.79 -2.67
C PHE A 78 -2.27 -8.31 -2.72
N GLU A 79 -3.26 -9.11 -2.32
CA GLU A 79 -3.20 -10.56 -2.46
C GLU A 79 -3.22 -10.99 -3.94
N ALA A 80 -3.96 -10.28 -4.80
CA ALA A 80 -4.09 -10.59 -6.22
C ALA A 80 -2.76 -10.55 -7.01
N ILE A 81 -1.74 -9.88 -6.49
CA ILE A 81 -0.41 -9.80 -7.12
C ILE A 81 0.61 -10.74 -6.50
N ALA A 82 0.20 -11.62 -5.58
CA ALA A 82 1.08 -12.68 -5.07
C ALA A 82 1.66 -13.53 -6.23
N PRO A 83 2.95 -13.93 -6.17
CA PRO A 83 3.84 -13.84 -5.02
C PRO A 83 4.64 -12.52 -4.91
N ILE A 84 4.32 -11.47 -5.68
CA ILE A 84 5.04 -10.18 -5.60
C ILE A 84 4.87 -9.61 -4.18
N PRO A 85 5.96 -9.35 -3.44
CA PRO A 85 5.88 -8.80 -2.11
C PRO A 85 5.40 -7.34 -2.14
N VAL A 86 4.47 -7.01 -1.25
CA VAL A 86 3.98 -5.65 -1.02
C VAL A 86 4.51 -5.16 0.32
N LEU A 87 5.40 -4.16 0.28
CA LEU A 87 6.02 -3.62 1.48
C LEU A 87 5.41 -2.26 1.79
N ILE A 88 4.82 -2.13 2.97
CA ILE A 88 4.06 -0.94 3.37
C ILE A 88 4.76 -0.27 4.54
N SER A 89 5.16 0.98 4.36
CA SER A 89 5.67 1.87 5.40
C SER A 89 4.53 2.82 5.80
N PRO A 90 3.92 2.69 6.98
CA PRO A 90 2.90 3.62 7.46
C PRO A 90 3.45 5.05 7.57
N GLY A 91 2.71 6.01 7.04
CA GLY A 91 2.96 7.45 7.13
C GLY A 91 2.23 8.11 8.30
N ASN A 92 2.11 9.43 8.27
CA ASN A 92 1.50 10.19 9.36
C ASN A 92 -0.03 10.29 9.25
N HIS A 93 -0.59 10.20 8.04
CA HIS A 93 -2.05 10.19 7.84
C HIS A 93 -2.69 8.82 8.08
N ASP A 94 -1.88 7.77 8.01
CA ASP A 94 -2.27 6.37 8.16
C ASP A 94 -1.46 5.63 9.24
N TRP A 95 -1.01 6.34 10.28
CA TRP A 95 -0.15 5.80 11.34
C TRP A 95 -0.55 4.40 11.84
N TYR A 96 0.47 3.58 12.12
CA TYR A 96 0.29 2.24 12.66
C TYR A 96 -0.15 2.29 14.12
N GLY A 97 -1.22 1.57 14.43
CA GLY A 97 -1.74 1.43 15.79
C GLY A 97 -2.82 0.36 15.87
N SER A 98 -3.24 -0.01 17.07
CA SER A 98 -4.20 -1.12 17.29
C SER A 98 -5.57 -0.93 16.63
N LYS A 99 -5.91 0.30 16.24
CA LYS A 99 -7.15 0.67 15.53
C LYS A 99 -6.92 1.07 14.07
N SER A 100 -5.67 0.98 13.59
CA SER A 100 -5.35 1.26 12.19
C SER A 100 -5.93 0.19 11.27
N LEU A 101 -6.15 0.55 10.00
CA LEU A 101 -6.48 -0.40 8.94
C LEU A 101 -5.44 -1.52 8.88
N TYR A 102 -4.17 -1.19 9.12
CA TYR A 102 -3.07 -2.15 9.14
C TYR A 102 -3.25 -3.27 10.16
N SER A 103 -3.84 -2.98 11.32
CA SER A 103 -4.17 -3.98 12.34
C SER A 103 -5.52 -4.68 12.11
N ALA A 104 -6.43 -4.07 11.34
CA ALA A 104 -7.74 -4.63 11.05
C ALA A 104 -7.71 -5.62 9.87
N ALA A 105 -6.80 -5.42 8.92
CA ALA A 105 -6.68 -6.23 7.71
C ALA A 105 -6.08 -7.63 7.97
N ALA A 106 -6.67 -8.64 7.35
CA ALA A 106 -6.15 -9.99 7.21
C ALA A 106 -5.22 -10.07 5.99
N TRP A 107 -4.00 -9.54 6.16
CA TRP A 107 -3.01 -9.49 5.09
C TRP A 107 -2.60 -10.88 4.56
N GLY A 108 -2.48 -10.99 3.23
CA GLY A 108 -1.87 -12.14 2.57
C GLY A 108 -0.37 -12.27 2.89
N ALA A 109 0.19 -13.47 2.72
CA ALA A 109 1.59 -13.76 3.08
C ALA A 109 2.63 -12.94 2.29
N ASN A 110 2.26 -12.36 1.15
CA ASN A 110 3.12 -11.48 0.35
C ASN A 110 3.16 -10.04 0.89
N VAL A 111 2.30 -9.66 1.84
CA VAL A 111 2.25 -8.29 2.37
C VAL A 111 3.06 -8.20 3.65
N HIS A 112 3.92 -7.19 3.74
CA HIS A 112 4.67 -6.86 4.93
C HIS A 112 4.42 -5.40 5.30
N VAL A 113 3.83 -5.17 6.46
CA VAL A 113 3.69 -3.82 7.04
C VAL A 113 4.83 -3.60 8.02
N PHE A 114 5.58 -2.51 7.85
CA PHE A 114 6.54 -2.07 8.86
C PHE A 114 5.78 -1.48 10.05
N THR A 115 5.88 -2.10 11.23
CA THR A 115 5.06 -1.74 12.41
C THR A 115 5.85 -1.04 13.52
N SER A 116 7.17 -0.95 13.38
CA SER A 116 8.07 -0.32 14.35
C SER A 116 8.32 1.14 14.01
N ARG A 117 8.45 2.01 15.02
CA ARG A 117 8.91 3.41 14.85
C ARG A 117 10.42 3.51 14.60
N GLU A 118 11.14 2.41 14.77
CA GLU A 118 12.55 2.28 14.44
C GLU A 118 12.71 1.58 13.10
N TRP A 119 13.81 1.86 12.40
CA TRP A 119 14.16 1.19 11.15
C TRP A 119 14.29 -0.33 11.36
N THR A 120 13.48 -1.11 10.64
CA THR A 120 13.59 -2.57 10.59
C THR A 120 13.88 -3.04 9.18
N ALA A 121 14.62 -4.14 9.08
CA ALA A 121 15.04 -4.73 7.82
C ALA A 121 14.09 -5.86 7.40
N TRP A 122 13.63 -5.80 6.16
CA TRP A 122 12.99 -6.89 5.45
C TRP A 122 13.97 -7.52 4.45
N ASN A 123 14.07 -8.86 4.46
CA ASN A 123 15.11 -9.63 3.75
C ASN A 123 14.51 -10.71 2.84
N GLY A 124 13.35 -10.46 2.23
CA GLY A 124 12.66 -11.46 1.40
C GLY A 124 13.09 -11.51 -0.08
N LEU A 125 14.11 -10.75 -0.47
CA LEU A 125 14.71 -10.80 -1.81
C LEU A 125 16.22 -11.11 -1.70
N ASP A 126 16.71 -11.96 -2.60
CA ASP A 126 18.13 -12.30 -2.64
C ASP A 126 18.96 -11.08 -3.06
N GLY A 127 20.02 -10.80 -2.29
CA GLY A 127 20.97 -9.74 -2.59
C GLY A 127 20.47 -8.31 -2.31
N VAL A 128 19.24 -8.13 -1.81
CA VAL A 128 18.71 -6.82 -1.42
C VAL A 128 18.04 -6.86 -0.05
N ARG A 129 18.34 -5.85 0.76
CA ARG A 129 17.69 -5.59 2.04
C ARG A 129 16.91 -4.29 1.94
N ILE A 130 15.64 -4.33 2.33
CA ILE A 130 14.77 -3.16 2.33
C ILE A 130 14.56 -2.74 3.78
N TRP A 131 14.74 -1.45 4.07
CA TRP A 131 14.53 -0.89 5.40
C TRP A 131 13.28 -0.02 5.39
N GLY A 132 12.46 -0.14 6.41
CA GLY A 132 11.25 0.66 6.59
C GLY A 132 10.91 0.86 8.07
N PHE A 133 9.98 1.77 8.33
CA PHE A 133 9.47 2.07 9.66
C PHE A 133 8.05 2.65 9.56
N ALA A 134 7.33 2.71 10.68
CA ALA A 134 6.06 3.39 10.83
C ALA A 134 6.28 4.78 11.42
N HIS A 135 5.81 5.83 10.75
CA HIS A 135 5.92 7.21 11.20
C HIS A 135 5.13 7.49 12.50
#